data_AF-A0A8T4QFX4-F1
#
_entry.id   AF-A0A8T4QFX4-F1
#
_cell.length_a   1.000
_cell.length_b   1.000
_cell.length_c   1.000
_cell.angle_alpha   90.00
_cell.angle_beta   90.00
_cell.angle_gamma   90.00
#
_symmetry.space_group_name_H-M   'P 1'
#
loop_
_entity.id
_entity.type
_entity.pdbx_description
1 polymer ?
#
loop_
_entity_poly.entity_id
_entity_poly.type
_entity_poly.pdbx_seq_one_letter_code
_entity_poly.pdbx_strand_id
1 'polypeptide(L)'
;MNSLKHQKIKTRNYYLKGLEIGRKFRKKQLEEFRNEIPKVNELIKDNSLNFEKWFDYYQKLINFGCREIKSIERENNKLKITYTNYANGKKKLFSTLFPRKIEIDEDFLYFFGLWVGDKAGGGRLGIMNKNKTINLYTAQYLRKLFQQPEFVLHVHDNNIPKLSYKIDKIVRINSVRNGYSISVHATNSMLKSFFEYLETDLDSFLSLVSNKNIFFAGLFDAEGNVFLEDKCFRWSSKNERNIEIFTKHLKELNLFKRFDGCNLVTYNKEIFLKKILPYIKHPQKINDTNLILYKTGTLSMRFNRILKFVNDNPGKTAKEIAKALKMVKVYSQIKFLEYLELIKAEDYPRKMFITNKSSGVLLRGGKDL
;
A
#
# COMPACT_ATOMS: atom_id res chain seq x y z
N MET A 1 43.76 -33.62 27.97
CA MET A 1 42.70 -32.60 27.78
C MET A 1 42.60 -32.00 26.36
N ASN A 2 43.69 -31.86 25.60
CA ASN A 2 43.64 -31.25 24.25
C ASN A 2 43.03 -32.11 23.13
N SER A 3 43.09 -33.45 23.22
CA SER A 3 42.50 -34.33 22.19
C SER A 3 40.96 -34.32 22.20
N LEU A 4 40.33 -34.30 23.38
CA LEU A 4 38.87 -34.24 23.56
C LEU A 4 38.25 -32.93 23.03
N LYS A 5 38.96 -31.80 23.14
CA LYS A 5 38.54 -30.52 22.53
C LYS A 5 38.63 -30.59 21.00
N HIS A 6 39.71 -31.15 20.45
CA HIS A 6 39.89 -31.32 19.00
C HIS A 6 38.84 -32.27 18.37
N GLN A 7 38.50 -33.36 19.07
CA GLN A 7 37.49 -34.31 18.61
C GLN A 7 36.08 -33.68 18.60
N LYS A 8 35.72 -32.93 19.66
CA LYS A 8 34.46 -32.16 19.71
C LYS A 8 34.35 -31.11 18.59
N ILE A 9 35.45 -30.45 18.23
CA ILE A 9 35.47 -29.47 17.12
C ILE A 9 35.28 -30.16 15.76
N LYS A 10 35.97 -31.27 15.50
CA LYS A 10 35.80 -32.05 14.25
C LYS A 10 34.38 -32.58 14.09
N THR A 11 33.80 -33.13 15.16
CA THR A 11 32.41 -33.62 15.16
C THR A 11 31.42 -32.48 14.91
N ARG A 12 31.58 -31.33 15.56
CA ARG A 12 30.74 -30.14 15.32
C ARG A 12 30.82 -29.65 13.88
N ASN A 13 32.01 -29.61 13.28
CA ASN A 13 32.19 -29.19 11.89
C ASN A 13 31.54 -30.16 10.90
N TYR A 14 31.58 -31.46 11.17
CA TYR A 14 30.87 -32.46 10.37
C TYR A 14 29.35 -32.29 10.42
N TYR A 15 28.79 -32.08 11.62
CA TYR A 15 27.36 -31.78 11.79
C TYR A 15 26.94 -30.50 11.07
N LEU A 16 27.73 -29.42 11.17
CA LEU A 16 27.43 -28.16 10.48
C LEU A 16 27.44 -28.33 8.96
N LYS A 17 28.41 -29.08 8.42
CA LYS A 17 28.48 -29.40 6.99
C LYS A 17 27.27 -30.23 6.52
N GLY A 18 26.85 -31.23 7.30
CA GLY A 18 25.64 -32.00 7.03
C GLY A 18 24.37 -31.14 7.05
N LEU A 19 24.25 -30.23 8.02
CA LEU A 19 23.13 -29.27 8.08
C LEU A 19 23.14 -28.32 6.88
N GLU A 20 24.29 -27.88 6.42
CA GLU A 20 24.42 -27.02 5.24
C GLU A 20 23.98 -27.75 3.96
N ILE A 21 24.45 -28.98 3.75
CA ILE A 21 24.03 -29.83 2.63
C ILE A 21 22.51 -30.03 2.65
N GLY A 22 21.96 -30.39 3.81
CA GLY A 22 20.51 -30.54 3.99
C GLY A 22 19.75 -29.24 3.70
N ARG A 23 20.27 -28.07 4.10
CA ARG A 23 19.66 -26.77 3.77
C ARG A 23 19.68 -26.48 2.27
N LYS A 24 20.80 -26.74 1.59
CA LYS A 24 20.92 -26.56 0.13
C LYS A 24 19.95 -27.48 -0.62
N PHE A 25 19.88 -28.75 -0.23
CA PHE A 25 18.94 -29.72 -0.79
C PHE A 25 17.48 -29.27 -0.62
N ARG A 26 17.08 -28.88 0.60
CA ARG A 26 15.73 -28.36 0.86
C ARG A 26 15.43 -27.10 0.05
N LYS A 27 16.40 -26.19 -0.08
CA LYS A 27 16.23 -24.97 -0.88
C LYS A 27 15.97 -25.32 -2.36
N LYS A 28 16.75 -26.26 -2.91
CA LYS A 28 16.58 -26.73 -4.28
C LYS A 28 15.20 -27.38 -4.50
N GLN A 29 14.77 -28.26 -3.60
CA GLN A 29 13.43 -28.87 -3.68
C GLN A 29 12.30 -27.83 -3.60
N LEU A 30 12.43 -26.83 -2.72
CA LEU A 30 11.45 -25.74 -2.63
C LEU A 30 11.41 -24.89 -3.89
N GLU A 31 12.54 -24.66 -4.55
CA GLU A 31 12.61 -23.97 -5.84
C GLU A 31 11.95 -24.81 -6.95
N GLU A 32 12.22 -26.12 -7.01
CA GLU A 32 11.57 -27.05 -7.94
C GLU A 32 10.04 -27.02 -7.77
N PHE A 33 9.53 -27.17 -6.55
CA PHE A 33 8.09 -27.13 -6.28
C PHE A 33 7.46 -25.76 -6.59
N ARG A 34 8.19 -24.66 -6.44
CA ARG A 34 7.71 -23.32 -6.85
C ARG A 34 7.58 -23.19 -8.36
N ASN A 35 8.52 -23.79 -9.11
CA ASN A 35 8.50 -23.78 -10.57
C ASN A 35 7.37 -24.64 -11.14
N GLU A 36 6.83 -25.58 -10.37
CA GLU A 36 5.64 -26.36 -10.75
C GLU A 36 4.32 -25.58 -10.59
N ILE A 37 4.30 -24.47 -9.84
CA ILE A 37 3.09 -23.66 -9.70
C ILE A 37 2.75 -23.05 -11.06
N PRO A 38 1.51 -23.22 -11.57
CA PRO A 38 1.09 -22.67 -12.86
C PRO A 38 1.33 -21.16 -12.92
N LYS A 39 1.54 -20.60 -14.11
CA LYS A 39 1.64 -19.13 -14.27
C LYS A 39 0.27 -18.47 -14.09
N VAL A 40 0.24 -17.16 -13.85
CA VAL A 40 -1.02 -16.43 -13.56
C VAL A 40 -2.02 -16.56 -14.73
N ASN A 41 -1.54 -16.49 -15.97
CA ASN A 41 -2.38 -16.68 -17.16
C ASN A 41 -3.06 -18.06 -17.22
N GLU A 42 -2.44 -19.10 -16.67
CA GLU A 42 -3.02 -20.45 -16.60
C GLU A 42 -4.04 -20.63 -15.47
N LEU A 43 -4.10 -19.66 -14.56
CA LEU A 43 -5.05 -19.62 -13.43
C LEU A 43 -6.26 -18.73 -13.73
N ILE A 44 -6.17 -17.83 -14.71
CA ILE A 44 -7.27 -16.94 -15.10
C ILE A 44 -8.13 -17.62 -16.17
N LYS A 45 -9.42 -17.80 -15.86
CA LYS A 45 -10.43 -18.25 -16.83
C LYS A 45 -11.76 -17.54 -16.56
N ASP A 46 -12.42 -17.07 -17.61
CA ASP A 46 -13.75 -16.43 -17.53
C ASP A 46 -13.80 -15.30 -16.47
N ASN A 47 -12.79 -14.42 -16.46
CA ASN A 47 -12.62 -13.34 -15.49
C ASN A 47 -12.57 -13.80 -14.01
N SER A 48 -12.07 -15.02 -13.76
CA SER A 48 -11.90 -15.57 -12.42
C SER A 48 -10.52 -16.21 -12.25
N LEU A 49 -9.95 -16.08 -11.05
CA LEU A 49 -8.73 -16.74 -10.61
C LEU A 49 -9.06 -18.10 -9.99
N ASN A 50 -8.48 -19.17 -10.52
CA ASN A 50 -8.66 -20.53 -10.00
C ASN A 50 -7.74 -20.79 -8.79
N PHE A 51 -8.20 -20.39 -7.61
CA PHE A 51 -7.48 -20.59 -6.34
C PHE A 51 -7.26 -22.07 -6.04
N GLU A 52 -8.26 -22.92 -6.30
CA GLU A 52 -8.15 -24.37 -6.07
C GLU A 52 -7.00 -24.98 -6.89
N LYS A 53 -6.94 -24.67 -8.20
CA LYS A 53 -5.85 -25.13 -9.06
C LYS A 53 -4.50 -24.68 -8.51
N TRP A 54 -4.35 -23.40 -8.12
CA TRP A 54 -3.10 -22.94 -7.50
C TRP A 54 -2.78 -23.71 -6.21
N PHE A 55 -3.79 -23.94 -5.36
CA PHE A 55 -3.64 -24.60 -4.07
C PHE A 55 -3.14 -26.05 -4.22
N ASP A 56 -3.63 -26.80 -5.22
CA ASP A 56 -3.23 -28.18 -5.46
C ASP A 56 -1.70 -28.32 -5.71
N TYR A 57 -1.08 -27.35 -6.40
CA TYR A 57 0.39 -27.30 -6.54
C TYR A 57 1.07 -26.76 -5.29
N TYR A 58 0.51 -25.72 -4.67
CA TYR A 58 1.06 -25.09 -3.47
C TYR A 58 1.06 -26.02 -2.25
N GLN A 59 0.17 -27.03 -2.21
CA GLN A 59 0.10 -28.02 -1.13
C GLN A 59 1.45 -28.72 -0.88
N LYS A 60 2.24 -29.01 -1.93
CA LYS A 60 3.57 -29.62 -1.80
C LYS A 60 4.50 -28.76 -0.94
N LEU A 61 4.47 -27.44 -1.15
CA LEU A 61 5.26 -26.48 -0.38
C LEU A 61 4.80 -26.39 1.07
N ILE A 62 3.49 -26.46 1.32
CA ILE A 62 2.93 -26.44 2.67
C ILE A 62 3.39 -27.68 3.43
N ASN A 63 3.15 -28.87 2.86
CA ASN A 63 3.41 -30.17 3.49
C ASN A 63 4.89 -30.42 3.78
N PHE A 64 5.79 -29.81 3.00
CA PHE A 64 7.23 -29.87 3.25
C PHE A 64 7.67 -29.08 4.48
N GLY A 65 6.89 -28.08 4.89
CA GLY A 65 7.21 -27.19 5.99
C GLY A 65 6.73 -27.72 7.35
N CYS A 66 6.48 -26.79 8.28
CA CYS A 66 5.94 -27.10 9.61
C CYS A 66 4.41 -27.28 9.59
N ARG A 67 3.82 -27.51 8.43
CA ARG A 67 2.37 -27.64 8.23
C ARG A 67 2.10 -28.94 7.49
N GLU A 68 1.01 -29.59 7.83
CA GLU A 68 0.60 -30.83 7.20
C GLU A 68 -0.91 -30.79 6.95
N ILE A 69 -1.31 -30.84 5.68
CA ILE A 69 -2.72 -30.92 5.29
C ILE A 69 -3.25 -32.31 5.67
N LYS A 70 -4.38 -32.35 6.36
CA LYS A 70 -5.04 -33.57 6.84
C LYS A 70 -6.24 -33.96 6.00
N SER A 71 -7.06 -32.98 5.62
CA SER A 71 -8.19 -33.22 4.72
C SER A 71 -8.49 -31.98 3.89
N ILE A 72 -9.07 -32.23 2.72
CA ILE A 72 -9.57 -31.23 1.79
C ILE A 72 -11.00 -31.63 1.43
N GLU A 73 -11.97 -30.85 1.89
CA GLU A 73 -13.38 -31.00 1.59
C GLU A 73 -13.77 -29.95 0.54
N ARG A 74 -14.35 -30.40 -0.58
CA ARG A 74 -14.77 -29.55 -1.69
C ARG A 74 -16.29 -29.40 -1.63
N GLU A 75 -16.75 -28.18 -1.37
CA GLU A 75 -18.16 -27.80 -1.37
C GLU A 75 -18.37 -26.79 -2.50
N ASN A 76 -19.49 -26.81 -3.23
CA ASN A 76 -19.83 -25.92 -4.36
C ASN A 76 -18.78 -24.85 -4.74
N ASN A 77 -18.73 -23.73 -4.01
CA ASN A 77 -17.80 -22.61 -4.21
C ASN A 77 -16.70 -22.48 -3.14
N LYS A 78 -16.59 -23.43 -2.21
CA LYS A 78 -15.70 -23.41 -1.05
C LYS A 78 -14.74 -24.60 -1.03
N LEU A 79 -13.55 -24.35 -0.50
CA LEU A 79 -12.55 -25.35 -0.20
C LEU A 79 -12.30 -25.31 1.31
N LYS A 80 -12.73 -26.34 2.02
CA LYS A 80 -12.48 -26.49 3.45
C LYS A 80 -11.22 -27.30 3.66
N ILE A 81 -10.24 -26.69 4.33
CA ILE A 81 -8.92 -27.28 4.49
C ILE A 81 -8.67 -27.46 5.98
N THR A 82 -8.41 -28.70 6.37
CA THR A 82 -8.00 -29.06 7.72
C THR A 82 -6.52 -29.37 7.70
N TYR A 83 -5.75 -28.72 8.57
CA TYR A 83 -4.30 -28.88 8.61
C TYR A 83 -3.75 -28.77 10.03
N THR A 84 -2.56 -29.33 10.24
CA THR A 84 -1.85 -29.24 11.51
C THR A 84 -0.61 -28.38 11.39
N ASN A 85 -0.41 -27.44 12.31
CA ASN A 85 0.87 -26.73 12.46
C ASN A 85 1.66 -27.29 13.62
N TYR A 86 2.95 -27.49 13.40
CA TYR A 86 3.93 -27.82 14.42
C TYR A 86 4.64 -26.53 14.87
N ALA A 87 4.41 -26.12 16.11
CA ALA A 87 5.05 -24.94 16.70
C ALA A 87 5.44 -25.22 18.15
N ASN A 88 6.71 -24.94 18.51
CA ASN A 88 7.25 -25.13 19.87
C ASN A 88 6.99 -26.54 20.44
N GLY A 89 7.18 -27.57 19.62
CA GLY A 89 6.93 -28.97 20.01
C GLY A 89 5.46 -29.36 20.15
N LYS A 90 4.52 -28.44 19.95
CA LYS A 90 3.08 -28.70 20.01
C LYS A 90 2.47 -28.78 18.61
N LYS A 91 1.58 -29.76 18.42
CA LYS A 91 0.76 -29.92 17.23
C LYS A 91 -0.59 -29.25 17.48
N LYS A 92 -0.98 -28.33 16.62
CA LYS A 92 -2.30 -27.67 16.66
C LYS A 92 -3.06 -27.94 15.37
N LEU A 93 -4.31 -28.39 15.49
CA LEU A 93 -5.21 -28.61 14.37
C LEU A 93 -5.97 -27.31 14.06
N PHE A 94 -6.09 -26.98 12.78
CA PHE A 94 -6.83 -25.84 12.28
C PHE A 94 -7.76 -26.30 11.17
N SER A 95 -8.88 -25.60 11.03
CA SER A 95 -9.79 -25.72 9.89
C SER A 95 -10.09 -24.32 9.37
N THR A 96 -10.05 -24.15 8.05
CA THR A 96 -10.31 -22.86 7.40
C THR A 96 -11.04 -23.07 6.08
N LEU A 97 -11.77 -22.04 5.66
CA LEU A 97 -12.51 -22.01 4.41
C LEU A 97 -11.82 -21.08 3.42
N PHE A 98 -11.78 -21.49 2.16
CA PHE A 98 -11.29 -20.69 1.05
C PHE A 98 -12.30 -20.69 -0.09
N PRO A 99 -12.32 -19.66 -0.93
CA PRO A 99 -13.02 -19.74 -2.20
C PRO A 99 -12.28 -20.70 -3.15
N ARG A 100 -13.02 -21.48 -3.94
CA ARG A 100 -12.42 -22.29 -5.01
C ARG A 100 -11.96 -21.44 -6.19
N LYS A 101 -12.72 -20.38 -6.47
CA LYS A 101 -12.42 -19.36 -7.48
C LYS A 101 -12.62 -17.97 -6.88
N ILE A 102 -11.78 -17.03 -7.29
CA ILE A 102 -11.90 -15.62 -6.90
C ILE A 102 -12.24 -14.83 -8.16
N GLU A 103 -13.39 -14.17 -8.18
CA GLU A 103 -13.80 -13.33 -9.31
C GLU A 103 -12.85 -12.11 -9.41
N ILE A 104 -12.44 -11.77 -10.63
CA ILE A 104 -11.65 -10.56 -10.92
C ILE A 104 -12.65 -9.42 -11.19
N ASP A 105 -13.43 -9.08 -10.18
CA ASP A 105 -14.40 -7.99 -10.20
C ASP A 105 -13.76 -6.67 -9.75
N GLU A 106 -14.56 -5.60 -9.69
CA GLU A 106 -14.07 -4.31 -9.22
C GLU A 106 -13.56 -4.39 -7.77
N ASP A 107 -14.22 -5.20 -6.94
CA ASP A 107 -13.87 -5.31 -5.53
C ASP A 107 -12.52 -6.02 -5.34
N PHE A 108 -12.26 -7.08 -6.11
CA PHE A 108 -10.98 -7.77 -6.17
C PHE A 108 -9.87 -6.82 -6.61
N LEU A 109 -10.04 -6.14 -7.74
CA LEU A 109 -9.00 -5.28 -8.31
C LEU A 109 -8.66 -4.13 -7.37
N TYR A 110 -9.68 -3.50 -6.78
CA TYR A 110 -9.49 -2.40 -5.84
C TYR A 110 -8.83 -2.89 -4.55
N PHE A 111 -9.28 -4.02 -3.97
CA PHE A 111 -8.63 -4.60 -2.80
C PHE A 111 -7.19 -5.01 -3.08
N PHE A 112 -6.91 -5.60 -4.25
CA PHE A 112 -5.56 -6.01 -4.60
C PHE A 112 -4.63 -4.81 -4.77
N GLY A 113 -5.11 -3.71 -5.35
CA GLY A 113 -4.38 -2.44 -5.39
C GLY A 113 -4.06 -1.90 -3.99
N LEU A 114 -5.05 -1.90 -3.09
CA LEU A 114 -4.83 -1.54 -1.67
C LEU A 114 -3.78 -2.44 -1.02
N TRP A 115 -3.86 -3.75 -1.25
CA TRP A 115 -2.99 -4.74 -0.63
C TRP A 115 -1.54 -4.62 -1.11
N VAL A 116 -1.31 -4.37 -2.39
CA VAL A 116 0.05 -4.13 -2.91
C VAL A 116 0.71 -2.90 -2.27
N GLY A 117 -0.08 -1.88 -1.90
CA GLY A 117 0.43 -0.71 -1.17
C GLY A 117 0.57 -0.92 0.34
N ASP A 118 -0.56 -1.16 1.02
CA ASP A 118 -0.70 -1.08 2.49
C ASP A 118 -0.94 -2.46 3.16
N LYS A 119 -0.40 -3.58 2.62
CA LYS A 119 -0.63 -4.92 3.21
C LYS A 119 -0.22 -5.03 4.68
N ALA A 120 -1.05 -5.73 5.45
CA ALA A 120 -0.74 -6.15 6.80
C ALA A 120 0.44 -7.14 6.83
N GLY A 121 1.34 -6.96 7.80
CA GLY A 121 2.53 -7.80 7.96
C GLY A 121 2.27 -9.18 8.60
N GLY A 122 3.24 -10.08 8.48
CA GLY A 122 3.20 -11.42 9.09
C GLY A 122 2.41 -12.44 8.27
N GLY A 123 1.77 -13.42 8.92
CA GLY A 123 0.93 -14.44 8.25
C GLY A 123 -0.51 -13.99 7.99
N ARG A 124 -0.74 -12.69 7.81
CA ARG A 124 -2.06 -12.05 7.75
C ARG A 124 -2.36 -11.56 6.33
N LEU A 125 -3.60 -11.73 5.87
CA LEU A 125 -4.12 -11.08 4.68
C LEU A 125 -5.02 -9.92 5.12
N GLY A 126 -4.69 -8.70 4.72
CA GLY A 126 -5.44 -7.50 5.08
C GLY A 126 -4.66 -6.22 4.83
N ILE A 127 -5.19 -5.10 5.30
CA ILE A 127 -4.67 -3.75 5.06
C ILE A 127 -4.33 -3.07 6.39
N MET A 128 -3.31 -2.23 6.40
CA MET A 128 -3.02 -1.28 7.48
C MET A 128 -3.39 0.13 7.03
N ASN A 129 -4.49 0.69 7.54
CA ASN A 129 -4.93 2.03 7.15
C ASN A 129 -5.63 2.76 8.30
N LYS A 130 -5.53 4.10 8.35
CA LYS A 130 -6.22 4.91 9.37
C LYS A 130 -7.66 5.24 8.98
N ASN A 131 -7.99 5.13 7.71
CA ASN A 131 -9.27 5.54 7.18
C ASN A 131 -10.38 4.52 7.48
N LYS A 132 -11.45 4.97 8.12
CA LYS A 132 -12.62 4.12 8.46
C LYS A 132 -13.22 3.45 7.23
N THR A 133 -13.41 4.20 6.13
CA THR A 133 -14.04 3.67 4.90
C THR A 133 -13.21 2.53 4.30
N ILE A 134 -11.89 2.71 4.23
CA ILE A 134 -10.97 1.67 3.73
C ILE A 134 -10.96 0.45 4.65
N ASN A 135 -10.98 0.66 5.96
CA ASN A 135 -11.01 -0.41 6.95
C ASN A 135 -12.31 -1.23 6.88
N LEU A 136 -13.47 -0.58 6.74
CA LEU A 136 -14.75 -1.26 6.58
C LEU A 136 -14.85 -2.01 5.25
N TYR A 137 -14.39 -1.40 4.17
CA TYR A 137 -14.31 -2.04 2.85
C TYR A 137 -13.43 -3.30 2.90
N THR A 138 -12.25 -3.20 3.52
CA THR A 138 -11.33 -4.32 3.72
C THR A 138 -12.01 -5.47 4.46
N ALA A 139 -12.74 -5.20 5.54
CA ALA A 139 -13.48 -6.23 6.28
C ALA A 139 -14.58 -6.88 5.44
N GLN A 140 -15.32 -6.10 4.64
CA GLN A 140 -16.34 -6.64 3.74
C GLN A 140 -15.73 -7.57 2.70
N TYR A 141 -14.63 -7.16 2.06
CA TYR A 141 -13.94 -7.99 1.07
C TYR A 141 -13.38 -9.28 1.67
N LEU A 142 -12.76 -9.23 2.85
CA LEU A 142 -12.25 -10.43 3.53
C LEU A 142 -13.39 -11.44 3.85
N ARG A 143 -14.60 -10.96 4.18
CA ARG A 143 -15.76 -11.83 4.38
C ARG A 143 -16.23 -12.48 3.08
N LYS A 144 -16.12 -11.81 1.92
CA LYS A 144 -16.35 -12.44 0.60
C LYS A 144 -15.43 -13.63 0.36
N LEU A 145 -14.21 -13.59 0.90
CA LEU A 145 -13.26 -14.70 0.86
C LEU A 145 -13.45 -15.73 1.99
N PHE A 146 -14.62 -15.74 2.65
CA PHE A 146 -14.96 -16.60 3.79
C PHE A 146 -14.04 -16.45 5.01
N GLN A 147 -13.42 -15.28 5.16
CA GLN A 147 -12.56 -14.99 6.30
C GLN A 147 -13.30 -14.21 7.38
N GLN A 148 -12.87 -14.38 8.64
CA GLN A 148 -13.31 -13.56 9.76
C GLN A 148 -12.29 -12.43 9.97
N PRO A 149 -12.62 -11.17 9.59
CA PRO A 149 -11.71 -10.05 9.75
C PRO A 149 -11.64 -9.62 11.22
N GLU A 150 -10.43 -9.30 11.67
CA GLU A 150 -10.14 -8.70 12.98
C GLU A 150 -9.69 -7.25 12.79
N PHE A 151 -10.19 -6.35 13.64
CA PHE A 151 -9.77 -4.97 13.73
C PHE A 151 -8.77 -4.81 14.88
N VAL A 152 -7.51 -4.56 14.52
CA VAL A 152 -6.41 -4.41 15.49
C VAL A 152 -5.89 -2.98 15.47
N LEU A 153 -6.01 -2.30 16.60
CA LEU A 153 -5.46 -0.97 16.81
C LEU A 153 -4.03 -1.07 17.36
N HIS A 154 -3.07 -0.56 16.61
CA HIS A 154 -1.68 -0.42 17.02
C HIS A 154 -1.44 1.00 17.53
N VAL A 155 -1.08 1.15 18.80
CA VAL A 155 -0.75 2.46 19.41
C VAL A 155 0.71 2.50 19.81
N HIS A 156 1.38 3.61 19.55
CA HIS A 156 2.78 3.81 19.92
C HIS A 156 2.96 4.59 21.23
N ASP A 157 1.89 5.24 21.70
CA ASP A 157 1.85 5.99 22.95
C ASP A 157 0.66 5.53 23.82
N ASN A 158 0.48 6.17 24.97
CA ASN A 158 -0.65 5.90 25.86
C ASN A 158 -1.98 6.52 25.38
N ASN A 159 -1.96 7.31 24.30
CA ASN A 159 -3.14 8.04 23.82
C ASN A 159 -3.91 7.18 22.81
N ILE A 160 -4.87 6.42 23.31
CA ILE A 160 -5.76 5.62 22.48
C ILE A 160 -6.75 6.57 21.78
N PRO A 161 -6.78 6.61 20.43
CA PRO A 161 -7.74 7.44 19.71
C PRO A 161 -9.18 6.97 19.97
N LYS A 162 -10.11 7.92 20.07
CA LYS A 162 -11.55 7.61 20.03
C LYS A 162 -11.95 7.26 18.59
N LEU A 163 -12.32 6.01 18.36
CA LEU A 163 -12.74 5.51 17.05
C LEU A 163 -14.24 5.24 17.04
N SER A 164 -14.91 5.59 15.94
CA SER A 164 -16.36 5.44 15.78
C SER A 164 -16.79 4.04 15.32
N TYR A 165 -15.94 3.04 15.49
CA TYR A 165 -16.21 1.66 15.11
C TYR A 165 -15.44 0.69 16.02
N LYS A 166 -15.93 -0.55 16.08
CA LYS A 166 -15.43 -1.59 16.98
C LYS A 166 -13.97 -1.95 16.66
N ILE A 167 -13.18 -2.09 17.71
CA ILE A 167 -11.81 -2.60 17.69
C ILE A 167 -11.80 -3.89 18.50
N ASP A 168 -11.35 -4.98 17.89
CA ASP A 168 -11.32 -6.30 18.52
C ASP A 168 -10.10 -6.46 19.43
N LYS A 169 -8.98 -5.81 19.08
CA LYS A 169 -7.72 -5.91 19.83
C LYS A 169 -6.92 -4.62 19.80
N ILE A 170 -6.27 -4.31 20.92
CA ILE A 170 -5.31 -3.20 21.02
C ILE A 170 -3.91 -3.78 21.26
N VAL A 171 -2.93 -3.34 20.48
CA VAL A 171 -1.53 -3.73 20.58
C VAL A 171 -0.69 -2.47 20.82
N ARG A 172 0.02 -2.43 21.96
CA ARG A 172 0.97 -1.36 22.26
C ARG A 172 2.33 -1.71 21.66
N ILE A 173 2.88 -0.78 20.88
CA ILE A 173 4.19 -0.91 20.26
C ILE A 173 5.14 0.06 20.95
N ASN A 174 6.16 -0.47 21.62
CA ASN A 174 7.22 0.36 22.20
C ASN A 174 8.03 1.02 21.07
N SER A 175 7.69 2.27 20.75
CA SER A 175 8.37 3.07 19.72
C SER A 175 8.48 4.52 20.19
N VAL A 176 9.56 5.19 19.77
CA VAL A 176 9.77 6.63 20.03
C VAL A 176 8.84 7.51 19.16
N ARG A 177 8.13 6.93 18.20
CA ARG A 177 7.24 7.66 17.29
C ARG A 177 5.84 7.76 17.86
N ASN A 178 5.24 8.95 17.85
CA ASN A 178 3.84 9.13 18.25
C ASN A 178 2.88 8.65 17.15
N GLY A 179 1.68 8.22 17.58
CA GLY A 179 0.56 7.93 16.68
C GLY A 179 0.01 6.51 16.78
N TYR A 180 -0.92 6.21 15.87
CA TYR A 180 -1.58 4.92 15.79
C TYR A 180 -1.74 4.46 14.34
N SER A 181 -1.96 3.17 14.15
CA SER A 181 -2.41 2.57 12.90
C SER A 181 -3.46 1.51 13.18
N ILE A 182 -4.31 1.20 12.21
CA ILE A 182 -5.34 0.17 12.35
C ILE A 182 -5.07 -0.86 11.28
N SER A 183 -4.98 -2.12 11.69
CA SER A 183 -4.91 -3.24 10.77
C SER A 183 -6.26 -3.93 10.75
N VAL A 184 -6.80 -4.13 9.56
CA VAL A 184 -7.97 -4.97 9.33
C VAL A 184 -7.52 -6.17 8.52
N HIS A 185 -7.55 -7.36 9.13
CA HIS A 185 -6.97 -8.55 8.52
C HIS A 185 -7.62 -9.85 8.98
N ALA A 186 -7.37 -10.92 8.23
CA ALA A 186 -7.57 -12.29 8.67
C ALA A 186 -6.21 -12.97 8.84
N THR A 187 -6.05 -13.78 9.90
CA THR A 187 -4.85 -14.60 10.09
C THR A 187 -4.91 -15.84 9.20
N ASN A 188 -4.65 -15.65 7.90
CA ASN A 188 -4.66 -16.71 6.91
C ASN A 188 -3.46 -16.58 5.96
N SER A 189 -2.39 -17.32 6.27
CA SER A 189 -1.16 -17.22 5.49
C SER A 189 -1.22 -17.94 4.15
N MET A 190 -2.16 -18.87 3.93
CA MET A 190 -2.29 -19.54 2.62
C MET A 190 -2.87 -18.58 1.60
N LEU A 191 -3.95 -17.86 1.96
CA LEU A 191 -4.47 -16.77 1.12
C LEU A 191 -3.44 -15.67 0.95
N LYS A 192 -2.73 -15.27 2.01
CA LYS A 192 -1.64 -14.31 1.88
C LYS A 192 -0.62 -14.77 0.84
N SER A 193 -0.18 -16.03 0.88
CA SER A 193 0.78 -16.56 -0.09
C SER A 193 0.23 -16.61 -1.51
N PHE A 194 -1.08 -16.80 -1.70
CA PHE A 194 -1.71 -16.64 -3.00
C PHE A 194 -1.61 -15.20 -3.53
N PHE A 195 -1.93 -14.21 -2.70
CA PHE A 195 -1.82 -12.79 -3.07
C PHE A 195 -0.36 -12.37 -3.30
N GLU A 196 0.58 -12.88 -2.49
CA GLU A 196 2.03 -12.70 -2.73
C GLU A 196 2.45 -13.31 -4.06
N TYR A 197 1.94 -14.48 -4.41
CA TYR A 197 2.19 -15.10 -5.71
C TYR A 197 1.68 -14.21 -6.87
N LEU A 198 0.48 -13.64 -6.76
CA LEU A 198 -0.03 -12.67 -7.76
C LEU A 198 0.84 -11.42 -7.85
N GLU A 199 1.30 -10.89 -6.71
CA GLU A 199 2.21 -9.74 -6.67
C GLU A 199 3.58 -10.07 -7.28
N THR A 200 4.08 -11.30 -7.11
CA THR A 200 5.32 -11.73 -7.76
C THR A 200 5.21 -11.81 -9.28
N ASP A 201 4.00 -11.87 -9.84
CA ASP A 201 3.75 -11.88 -11.29
C ASP A 201 2.85 -10.70 -11.71
N LEU A 202 3.01 -9.56 -11.01
CA LEU A 202 2.10 -8.42 -11.10
C LEU A 202 1.98 -7.82 -12.51
N ASP A 203 3.08 -7.75 -13.28
CA ASP A 203 3.06 -7.23 -14.66
C ASP A 203 2.19 -8.09 -15.58
N SER A 204 2.36 -9.41 -15.50
CA SER A 204 1.53 -10.36 -16.25
C SER A 204 0.08 -10.31 -15.80
N PHE A 205 -0.17 -10.27 -14.48
CA PHE A 205 -1.52 -10.08 -13.95
C PHE A 205 -2.18 -8.80 -14.51
N LEU A 206 -1.53 -7.64 -14.39
CA LEU A 206 -2.07 -6.34 -14.83
C LEU A 206 -2.24 -6.23 -16.35
N SER A 207 -1.52 -7.05 -17.12
CA SER A 207 -1.69 -7.15 -18.58
C SER A 207 -2.93 -7.97 -18.98
N LEU A 208 -3.44 -8.82 -18.09
CA LEU A 208 -4.57 -9.71 -18.35
C LEU A 208 -5.91 -9.16 -17.84
N VAL A 209 -5.89 -8.18 -16.93
CA VAL A 209 -7.12 -7.58 -16.37
C VAL A 209 -7.74 -6.56 -17.32
N SER A 210 -9.06 -6.60 -17.46
CA SER A 210 -9.82 -5.72 -18.36
C SER A 210 -9.74 -4.24 -17.97
N ASN A 211 -9.78 -3.94 -16.67
CA ASN A 211 -9.82 -2.56 -16.16
C ASN A 211 -8.79 -2.33 -15.05
N LYS A 212 -7.52 -2.20 -15.42
CA LYS A 212 -6.42 -1.91 -14.48
C LYS A 212 -6.56 -0.56 -13.76
N ASN A 213 -7.46 0.33 -14.18
CA ASN A 213 -7.68 1.62 -13.50
C ASN A 213 -8.16 1.41 -12.05
N ILE A 214 -8.98 0.38 -11.82
CA ILE A 214 -9.52 0.05 -10.50
C ILE A 214 -8.40 -0.38 -9.55
N PHE A 215 -7.46 -1.18 -10.05
CA PHE A 215 -6.25 -1.52 -9.30
C PHE A 215 -5.45 -0.27 -8.93
N PHE A 216 -5.23 0.64 -9.88
CA PHE A 216 -4.49 1.88 -9.61
C PHE A 216 -5.23 2.83 -8.67
N ALA A 217 -6.57 2.79 -8.60
CA ALA A 217 -7.34 3.53 -7.60
C ALA A 217 -7.18 2.94 -6.20
N GLY A 218 -7.21 1.61 -6.06
CA GLY A 218 -6.90 0.93 -4.80
C GLY A 218 -5.47 1.25 -4.33
N LEU A 219 -4.50 1.17 -5.24
CA LEU A 219 -3.11 1.53 -4.96
C LEU A 219 -2.99 3.02 -4.61
N PHE A 220 -3.76 3.90 -5.27
CA PHE A 220 -3.80 5.33 -4.93
C PHE A 220 -4.37 5.56 -3.54
N ASP A 221 -5.35 4.77 -3.09
CA ASP A 221 -5.91 4.90 -1.75
C ASP A 221 -4.99 4.39 -0.65
N ALA A 222 -4.11 3.43 -0.95
CA ALA A 222 -3.02 3.03 -0.07
C ALA A 222 -1.89 4.07 -0.05
N GLU A 223 -1.16 4.19 -1.17
CA GLU A 223 0.13 4.89 -1.23
C GLU A 223 0.07 6.21 -2.01
N GLY A 224 -1.09 6.54 -2.56
CA GLY A 224 -1.28 7.76 -3.34
C GLY A 224 -1.48 9.00 -2.48
N ASN A 225 -1.13 10.16 -3.02
CA ASN A 225 -1.41 11.45 -2.42
C ASN A 225 -1.85 12.48 -3.47
N VAL A 226 -2.80 13.32 -3.06
CA VAL A 226 -3.21 14.50 -3.82
C VAL A 226 -2.37 15.68 -3.33
N PHE A 227 -1.47 16.17 -4.16
CA PHE A 227 -0.60 17.28 -3.79
C PHE A 227 -1.21 18.60 -4.25
N LEU A 228 -2.04 19.18 -3.38
CA LEU A 228 -2.81 20.41 -3.63
C LEU A 228 -1.93 21.56 -4.14
N GLU A 229 -0.78 21.76 -3.51
CA GLU A 229 0.15 22.85 -3.82
C GLU A 229 0.68 22.83 -5.27
N ASP A 230 0.98 21.64 -5.83
CA ASP A 230 1.41 21.50 -7.24
C ASP A 230 0.26 21.03 -8.16
N LYS A 231 -0.95 20.90 -7.61
CA LYS A 231 -2.15 20.44 -8.30
C LYS A 231 -1.95 19.11 -9.06
N CYS A 232 -1.25 18.16 -8.42
CA CYS A 232 -0.87 16.89 -9.05
C CYS A 232 -1.22 15.67 -8.19
N PHE A 233 -1.24 14.50 -8.84
CA PHE A 233 -1.49 13.21 -8.20
C PHE A 233 -0.21 12.39 -8.21
N ARG A 234 0.07 11.72 -7.08
CA ARG A 234 1.32 11.00 -6.87
C ARG A 234 1.02 9.61 -6.33
N TRP A 235 1.61 8.57 -6.90
CA TRP A 235 1.70 7.25 -6.26
C TRP A 235 3.10 7.09 -5.69
N SER A 236 3.21 6.89 -4.39
CA SER A 236 4.49 6.61 -3.75
C SER A 236 4.87 5.13 -3.92
N SER A 237 6.13 4.86 -4.27
CA SER A 237 6.69 3.52 -4.28
C SER A 237 8.20 3.60 -4.08
N LYS A 238 8.76 2.67 -3.30
CA LYS A 238 10.20 2.52 -3.08
C LYS A 238 10.77 1.25 -3.70
N ASN A 239 9.91 0.33 -4.12
CA ASN A 239 10.34 -0.92 -4.72
C ASN A 239 10.57 -0.69 -6.23
N GLU A 240 11.82 -0.86 -6.67
CA GLU A 240 12.25 -0.60 -8.06
C GLU A 240 11.43 -1.40 -9.07
N ARG A 241 11.22 -2.70 -8.83
CA ARG A 241 10.38 -3.55 -9.68
C ARG A 241 8.95 -3.01 -9.80
N ASN A 242 8.34 -2.61 -8.69
CA ASN A 242 6.99 -2.02 -8.72
C ASN A 242 6.99 -0.67 -9.44
N ILE A 243 8.04 0.15 -9.27
CA ILE A 243 8.17 1.43 -10.00
C ILE A 243 8.18 1.18 -11.52
N GLU A 244 8.93 0.19 -12.00
CA GLU A 244 8.98 -0.18 -13.41
C GLU A 244 7.60 -0.62 -13.93
N ILE A 245 6.97 -1.58 -13.24
CA ILE A 245 5.65 -2.12 -13.62
C ILE A 245 4.58 -1.02 -13.62
N PHE A 246 4.52 -0.21 -12.55
CA PHE A 246 3.56 0.88 -12.46
C PHE A 246 3.83 1.97 -13.49
N THR A 247 5.09 2.30 -13.77
CA THR A 247 5.44 3.27 -14.81
C THR A 247 4.94 2.81 -16.17
N LYS A 248 5.19 1.55 -16.54
CA LYS A 248 4.72 0.96 -17.81
C LYS A 248 3.21 1.10 -17.95
N HIS A 249 2.44 0.62 -16.97
CA HIS A 249 0.98 0.68 -17.07
C HIS A 249 0.39 2.08 -16.91
N LEU A 250 0.96 2.95 -16.07
CA LEU A 250 0.50 4.34 -15.99
C LEU A 250 0.79 5.12 -17.28
N LYS A 251 1.86 4.79 -18.02
CA LYS A 251 2.09 5.32 -19.38
C LYS A 251 0.99 4.86 -20.34
N GLU A 252 0.66 3.58 -20.37
CA GLU A 252 -0.46 3.04 -21.18
C GLU A 252 -1.79 3.74 -20.86
N LEU A 253 -1.99 4.14 -19.60
CA LEU A 253 -3.19 4.85 -19.17
C LEU A 253 -3.19 6.35 -19.45
N ASN A 254 -2.08 6.93 -19.92
CA ASN A 254 -1.83 8.38 -20.00
C ASN A 254 -1.85 9.10 -18.64
N LEU A 255 -1.43 8.39 -17.59
CA LEU A 255 -1.36 8.82 -16.19
C LEU A 255 0.09 8.87 -15.67
N PHE A 256 1.10 8.88 -16.54
CA PHE A 256 2.49 9.04 -16.12
C PHE A 256 3.10 10.27 -16.80
N LYS A 257 3.64 11.20 -15.99
CA LYS A 257 4.43 12.32 -16.49
C LYS A 257 5.91 12.17 -16.16
N ARG A 258 6.23 11.85 -14.91
CA ARG A 258 7.62 11.71 -14.43
C ARG A 258 7.71 10.90 -13.14
N PHE A 259 8.92 10.45 -12.82
CA PHE A 259 9.29 9.91 -11.51
C PHE A 259 10.18 10.93 -10.79
N ASP A 260 9.86 11.29 -9.54
CA ASP A 260 10.60 12.30 -8.76
C ASP A 260 11.57 11.69 -7.72
N GLY A 261 11.93 10.41 -7.89
CA GLY A 261 12.80 9.65 -6.98
C GLY A 261 12.03 8.83 -5.94
N CYS A 262 10.78 9.17 -5.64
CA CYS A 262 9.93 8.37 -4.75
C CYS A 262 8.46 8.31 -5.16
N ASN A 263 8.03 9.13 -6.12
CA ASN A 263 6.66 9.17 -6.61
C ASN A 263 6.59 9.08 -8.13
N LEU A 264 5.58 8.34 -8.59
CA LEU A 264 5.07 8.37 -9.95
C LEU A 264 4.05 9.51 -10.02
N VAL A 265 4.33 10.53 -10.82
CA VAL A 265 3.57 11.78 -10.82
C VAL A 265 2.75 11.94 -12.09
N THR A 266 1.51 12.40 -11.95
CA THR A 266 0.67 12.86 -13.05
C THR A 266 0.06 14.23 -12.80
N TYR A 267 -0.06 14.98 -13.89
CA TYR A 267 -0.77 16.25 -13.97
C TYR A 267 -2.02 16.13 -14.87
N ASN A 268 -2.29 14.94 -15.43
CA ASN A 268 -3.41 14.73 -16.33
C ASN A 268 -4.73 14.58 -15.54
N LYS A 269 -5.29 15.74 -15.20
CA LYS A 269 -6.52 15.88 -14.40
C LYS A 269 -7.71 15.20 -15.05
N GLU A 270 -7.88 15.34 -16.36
CA GLU A 270 -9.02 14.81 -17.10
C GLU A 270 -9.03 13.28 -17.11
N ILE A 271 -7.88 12.67 -17.41
CA ILE A 271 -7.76 11.21 -17.37
C ILE A 271 -7.88 10.68 -15.95
N PHE A 272 -7.31 11.36 -14.95
CA PHE A 272 -7.45 10.96 -13.55
C PHE A 272 -8.92 10.99 -13.10
N LEU A 273 -9.64 12.07 -13.44
CA LEU A 273 -11.07 12.23 -13.17
C LEU A 273 -11.89 11.11 -13.82
N LYS A 274 -11.62 10.78 -15.08
CA LYS A 274 -12.41 9.77 -15.81
C LYS A 274 -12.08 8.34 -15.39
N LYS A 275 -10.79 8.04 -15.15
CA LYS A 275 -10.31 6.65 -14.99
C LYS A 275 -10.08 6.24 -13.54
N ILE A 276 -9.60 7.13 -12.67
CA ILE A 276 -9.16 6.76 -11.32
C ILE A 276 -10.17 7.21 -10.26
N LEU A 277 -10.59 8.48 -10.29
CA LEU A 277 -11.48 9.06 -9.28
C LEU A 277 -12.78 8.26 -9.04
N PRO A 278 -13.45 7.66 -10.05
CA PRO A 278 -14.70 6.93 -9.83
C PRO A 278 -14.55 5.72 -8.89
N TYR A 279 -13.33 5.20 -8.75
CA TYR A 279 -13.02 4.01 -7.95
C TYR A 279 -12.35 4.34 -6.61
N ILE A 280 -11.94 5.59 -6.38
CA ILE A 280 -11.37 6.04 -5.10
C ILE A 280 -12.48 5.98 -4.03
N LYS A 281 -12.16 5.41 -2.87
CA LYS A 281 -13.06 5.35 -1.70
C LYS A 281 -12.56 6.19 -0.53
N HIS A 282 -11.31 6.66 -0.52
CA HIS A 282 -10.77 7.46 0.60
C HIS A 282 -11.34 8.90 0.59
N PRO A 283 -12.20 9.28 1.57
CA PRO A 283 -12.95 10.54 1.50
C PRO A 283 -12.07 11.80 1.42
N GLN A 284 -10.96 11.85 2.15
CA GLN A 284 -10.04 13.00 2.06
C GLN A 284 -9.39 13.13 0.67
N LYS A 285 -9.08 12.00 0.01
CA LYS A 285 -8.44 12.02 -1.31
C LYS A 285 -9.45 12.47 -2.37
N ILE A 286 -10.72 12.07 -2.22
CA ILE A 286 -11.83 12.58 -3.03
C ILE A 286 -12.00 14.09 -2.82
N ASN A 287 -12.06 14.54 -1.57
CA ASN A 287 -12.15 15.96 -1.23
C ASN A 287 -11.01 16.78 -1.84
N ASP A 288 -9.77 16.33 -1.66
CA ASP A 288 -8.59 17.03 -2.16
C ASP A 288 -8.54 17.03 -3.69
N THR A 289 -9.01 15.96 -4.33
CA THR A 289 -9.16 15.89 -5.79
C THR A 289 -10.20 16.90 -6.27
N ASN A 290 -11.35 17.01 -5.60
CA ASN A 290 -12.39 17.98 -5.94
C ASN A 290 -11.91 19.44 -5.78
N LEU A 291 -11.08 19.73 -4.78
CA LEU A 291 -10.46 21.04 -4.64
C LEU A 291 -9.56 21.40 -5.85
N ILE A 292 -8.86 20.41 -6.44
CA ILE A 292 -8.00 20.61 -7.62
C ILE A 292 -8.79 20.69 -8.93
N LEU A 293 -9.88 19.94 -9.05
CA LEU A 293 -10.64 19.79 -10.30
C LEU A 293 -11.75 20.82 -10.43
N TYR A 294 -12.49 21.03 -9.35
CA TYR A 294 -13.74 21.81 -9.34
C TYR A 294 -13.66 23.05 -8.46
N LYS A 295 -12.54 23.26 -7.74
CA LYS A 295 -12.39 24.29 -6.72
C LYS A 295 -13.42 24.19 -5.58
N THR A 296 -14.00 23.01 -5.36
CA THR A 296 -15.00 22.74 -4.32
C THR A 296 -14.50 21.72 -3.32
N GLY A 297 -14.85 21.88 -2.05
CA GLY A 297 -14.53 20.92 -0.98
C GLY A 297 -14.18 21.62 0.32
N THR A 298 -13.81 20.83 1.33
CA THR A 298 -13.44 21.33 2.65
C THR A 298 -11.93 21.52 2.72
N LEU A 299 -11.51 22.75 3.05
CA LEU A 299 -10.11 23.03 3.34
C LEU A 299 -9.66 22.40 4.65
N SER A 300 -8.48 21.78 4.63
CA SER A 300 -7.83 21.36 5.86
C SER A 300 -7.47 22.55 6.75
N MET A 301 -7.37 22.30 8.06
CA MET A 301 -7.08 23.32 9.07
C MET A 301 -5.83 24.16 8.76
N ARG A 302 -4.82 23.58 8.09
CA ARG A 302 -3.60 24.30 7.68
C ARG A 302 -3.89 25.47 6.74
N PHE A 303 -4.82 25.31 5.80
CA PHE A 303 -5.21 26.38 4.88
C PHE A 303 -6.12 27.39 5.58
N ASN A 304 -7.06 26.93 6.41
CA ASN A 304 -7.93 27.82 7.20
C ASN A 304 -7.14 28.74 8.13
N ARG A 305 -6.03 28.24 8.72
CA ARG A 305 -5.14 29.06 9.54
C ARG A 305 -4.46 30.18 8.74
N ILE A 306 -4.04 29.89 7.51
CA ILE A 306 -3.45 30.90 6.62
C ILE A 306 -4.52 31.90 6.21
N LEU A 307 -5.68 31.43 5.75
CA LEU A 307 -6.81 32.27 5.34
C LEU A 307 -7.22 33.23 6.46
N LYS A 308 -7.41 32.71 7.67
CA LYS A 308 -7.72 33.52 8.85
C LYS A 308 -6.64 34.58 9.11
N PHE A 309 -5.37 34.19 9.09
CA PHE A 309 -4.27 35.13 9.33
C PHE A 309 -4.21 36.25 8.29
N VAL A 310 -4.39 35.93 7.01
CA VAL A 310 -4.42 36.91 5.90
C VAL A 310 -5.56 37.89 6.09
N ASN A 311 -6.77 37.40 6.39
CA ASN A 311 -7.94 38.24 6.61
C ASN A 311 -7.79 39.16 7.83
N ASP A 312 -7.20 38.64 8.91
CA ASP A 312 -6.97 39.41 10.15
C ASP A 312 -5.80 40.42 10.00
N ASN A 313 -4.91 40.23 9.02
CA ASN A 313 -3.68 41.01 8.85
C ASN A 313 -3.42 41.33 7.36
N PRO A 314 -4.27 42.13 6.71
CA PRO A 314 -4.10 42.46 5.30
C PRO A 314 -2.76 43.18 5.07
N GLY A 315 -2.13 42.95 3.92
CA GLY A 315 -0.88 43.61 3.55
C GLY A 315 0.40 42.92 4.06
N LYS A 316 0.30 41.80 4.78
CA LYS A 316 1.47 41.01 5.18
C LYS A 316 2.01 40.18 4.02
N THR A 317 3.33 40.18 3.85
CA THR A 317 3.99 39.37 2.82
C THR A 317 3.96 37.88 3.17
N ALA A 318 4.08 37.00 2.18
CA ALA A 318 4.16 35.55 2.40
C ALA A 318 5.27 35.13 3.39
N LYS A 319 6.39 35.87 3.43
CA LYS A 319 7.50 35.64 4.37
C LYS A 319 7.10 35.97 5.81
N GLU A 320 6.38 37.07 6.01
CA GLU A 320 5.88 37.47 7.32
C GLU A 320 4.81 36.50 7.83
N ILE A 321 3.89 36.08 6.95
CA ILE A 321 2.87 35.06 7.26
C ILE A 321 3.55 33.75 7.66
N ALA A 322 4.56 33.30 6.90
CA ALA A 322 5.33 32.09 7.20
C ALA A 322 6.03 32.16 8.56
N LYS A 323 6.65 33.31 8.87
CA LYS A 323 7.33 33.56 10.15
C LYS A 323 6.34 33.56 11.32
N ALA A 324 5.20 34.24 11.17
CA ALA A 324 4.17 34.34 12.20
C ALA A 324 3.53 32.98 12.51
N LEU A 325 3.21 32.20 11.48
CA LEU A 325 2.58 30.89 11.62
C LEU A 325 3.59 29.74 11.90
N LYS A 326 4.90 30.02 11.80
CA LYS A 326 6.00 29.03 11.92
C LYS A 326 5.83 27.87 10.93
N MET A 327 5.57 28.16 9.66
CA MET A 327 5.26 27.17 8.62
C MET A 327 6.23 27.22 7.43
N VAL A 328 6.69 26.06 6.95
CA VAL A 328 7.78 25.93 5.96
C VAL A 328 7.30 25.97 4.49
N LYS A 329 5.99 25.88 4.22
CA LYS A 329 5.40 25.81 2.86
C LYS A 329 4.27 26.83 2.62
N VAL A 330 4.28 27.94 3.35
CA VAL A 330 3.20 28.94 3.26
C VAL A 330 3.06 29.52 1.85
N TYR A 331 4.17 29.75 1.15
CA TYR A 331 4.10 30.35 -0.20
C TYR A 331 3.30 29.51 -1.20
N SER A 332 3.56 28.20 -1.26
CA SER A 332 2.83 27.29 -2.15
C SER A 332 1.37 27.09 -1.70
N GLN A 333 1.12 27.19 -0.39
CA GLN A 333 -0.24 27.10 0.16
C GLN A 333 -1.06 28.36 -0.10
N ILE A 334 -0.46 29.54 0.01
CA ILE A 334 -1.06 30.82 -0.40
C ILE A 334 -1.40 30.80 -1.89
N LYS A 335 -0.48 30.35 -2.74
CA LYS A 335 -0.77 30.18 -4.19
C LYS A 335 -1.94 29.25 -4.46
N PHE A 336 -2.11 28.21 -3.64
CA PHE A 336 -3.25 27.32 -3.76
C PHE A 336 -4.56 27.99 -3.32
N LEU A 337 -4.55 28.77 -2.24
CA LEU A 337 -5.70 29.56 -1.80
C LEU A 337 -6.08 30.65 -2.83
N GLU A 338 -5.09 31.27 -3.46
CA GLU A 338 -5.26 32.20 -4.59
C GLU A 338 -5.91 31.49 -5.80
N TYR A 339 -5.46 30.28 -6.12
CA TYR A 339 -6.06 29.46 -7.18
C TYR A 339 -7.54 29.14 -6.92
N LEU A 340 -7.91 28.95 -5.65
CA LEU A 340 -9.29 28.76 -5.20
C LEU A 340 -10.07 30.07 -5.09
N GLU A 341 -9.47 31.21 -5.40
CA GLU A 341 -10.10 32.55 -5.31
C GLU A 341 -10.56 32.93 -3.90
N LEU A 342 -9.96 32.33 -2.88
CA LEU A 342 -10.27 32.60 -1.47
C LEU A 342 -9.47 33.77 -0.89
N ILE A 343 -8.36 34.11 -1.55
CA ILE A 343 -7.53 35.30 -1.30
C ILE A 343 -7.06 35.83 -2.65
N LYS A 344 -6.74 37.12 -2.71
CA LYS A 344 -6.18 37.79 -3.89
C LYS A 344 -4.77 38.29 -3.59
N ALA A 345 -4.00 38.57 -4.64
CA ALA A 345 -2.60 38.98 -4.50
C ALA A 345 -2.44 40.31 -3.73
N GLU A 346 -3.48 41.14 -3.73
CA GLU A 346 -3.55 42.41 -2.99
C GLU A 346 -3.60 42.17 -1.47
N ASP A 347 -4.20 41.05 -1.03
CA ASP A 347 -4.33 40.70 0.38
C ASP A 347 -2.96 40.35 1.01
N TYR A 348 -1.99 39.92 0.19
CA TYR A 348 -0.61 39.61 0.59
C TYR A 348 0.42 40.13 -0.44
N PRO A 349 0.93 41.36 -0.29
CA PRO A 349 1.83 41.96 -1.27
C PRO A 349 3.03 41.05 -1.57
N ARG A 350 3.23 40.74 -2.84
CA ARG A 350 4.38 39.97 -3.32
C ARG A 350 5.63 40.87 -3.32
N LYS A 351 6.26 41.08 -2.16
CA LYS A 351 7.60 41.68 -2.13
C LYS A 351 8.63 40.67 -2.65
N MET A 352 8.94 40.73 -3.94
CA MET A 352 10.08 40.01 -4.50
C MET A 352 11.35 40.79 -4.18
N PHE A 353 12.11 40.33 -3.19
CA PHE A 353 13.47 40.80 -2.99
C PHE A 353 14.35 40.09 -4.02
N ILE A 354 14.85 40.84 -5.01
CA ILE A 354 15.87 40.32 -5.92
C ILE A 354 17.14 40.13 -5.08
N THR A 355 17.45 38.88 -4.73
CA THR A 355 18.74 38.56 -4.11
C THR A 355 19.84 38.65 -5.16
N ASN A 356 21.09 38.98 -4.78
CA ASN A 356 22.24 39.02 -5.70
C ASN A 356 22.40 37.73 -6.53
N LYS A 357 21.97 36.59 -5.98
CA LYS A 357 21.96 35.28 -6.65
C LYS A 357 20.95 35.22 -7.80
N SER A 358 19.76 35.79 -7.61
CA SER A 358 18.71 35.94 -8.64
C SER A 358 19.00 37.08 -9.62
N SER A 359 19.72 38.13 -9.20
CA SER A 359 20.23 39.18 -10.10
C SER A 359 21.19 38.59 -11.13
N GLY A 360 22.08 37.68 -10.71
CA GLY A 360 23.02 37.02 -11.62
C GLY A 360 22.39 36.07 -12.64
N VAL A 361 21.15 35.61 -12.43
CA VAL A 361 20.39 34.80 -13.41
C VAL A 361 19.64 35.70 -14.39
N LEU A 362 19.04 36.80 -13.91
CA LEU A 362 18.39 37.80 -14.76
C LEU A 362 19.40 38.54 -15.66
N LEU A 363 20.59 38.83 -15.13
CA LEU A 363 21.68 39.49 -15.88
C LEU A 363 22.38 38.55 -16.88
N ARG A 364 22.20 37.22 -16.78
CA ARG A 364 22.74 36.25 -17.76
C ARG A 364 21.82 36.02 -18.95
N GLY A 365 20.71 36.75 -19.05
CA GLY A 365 19.81 36.73 -20.19
C GLY A 365 18.91 35.50 -20.22
N GLY A 366 17.62 35.74 -20.40
CA GLY A 366 16.73 34.74 -20.98
C GLY A 366 17.20 34.41 -22.40
N LYS A 367 18.09 33.41 -22.50
CA LYS A 367 18.42 32.75 -23.77
C LYS A 367 17.73 31.40 -23.96
N ASP A 368 17.02 30.91 -22.95
CA ASP A 368 16.20 29.68 -23.04
C ASP A 368 14.81 29.89 -22.42
N LEU A 369 14.06 30.87 -22.92
CA LEU A 369 12.59 30.95 -22.77
C LEU A 369 11.94 31.14 -24.13
#